data_AF-A0A8H8J5C2-F1
#
_entry.id   AF-A0A8H8J5C2-F1
#
_cell.length_a   1.000
_cell.length_b   1.000
_cell.length_c   1.000
_cell.angle_alpha   90.00
_cell.angle_beta   90.00
_cell.angle_gamma   90.00
#
_symmetry.space_group_name_H-M   'P 1'
#
loop_
_entity.id
_entity.type
_entity.pdbx_description
1 polymer ?
#
loop_
_entity_poly.entity_id
_entity_poly.type
_entity_poly.pdbx_seq_one_letter_code
_entity_poly.pdbx_strand_id
1 'polypeptide(L)'
;MLDDVFDGIQPGEPSFAMFRRWIQEYEDMVVGSSDRLASNEVHSQLSGTLEVKLLALRTTNSMDSIHFVSTYAPIFLELVRSNPDLCPSHDSASIPLARVLTSGRYELGHFILLDLVCPMAYGVPPVLDYDTSLPPSESNARLHDWINGCPLEMKLILANINKHVAWARVLPSPDWRPLEQQLLSWQPRLHSVAQEESWKRIARLAVQESWRQALLIYLYMAVCGVASNDPRVASSVRQVFQVVDTVKPRLQTVTSGQFLMQQFIAGICTPHEKQRAQVRSKLSNVIETMIWLFPVSKFVPVLDHLWHGAAAEGRPILWRDYVDSRKAVIP
;
A
#
# COMPACT_ATOMS: atom_id res chain seq x y z
N MET A 1 -6.38 3.40 22.21
CA MET A 1 -5.66 4.70 22.12
C MET A 1 -5.72 5.34 20.74
N LEU A 2 -5.48 4.65 19.62
CA LEU A 2 -5.88 5.16 18.28
C LEU A 2 -7.33 4.80 17.93
N ASP A 3 -7.84 3.65 18.39
CA ASP A 3 -9.24 3.24 18.16
C ASP A 3 -10.26 4.20 18.80
N ASP A 4 -9.95 4.77 19.98
CA ASP A 4 -10.85 5.69 20.70
C ASP A 4 -10.89 7.11 20.11
N VAL A 5 -9.93 7.48 19.25
CA VAL A 5 -9.85 8.83 18.64
C VAL A 5 -10.74 8.94 17.41
N PHE A 6 -11.03 7.83 16.72
CA PHE A 6 -11.76 7.82 15.45
C PHE A 6 -13.23 7.41 15.56
N ASP A 7 -13.68 6.89 16.70
CA ASP A 7 -15.08 6.46 16.91
C ASP A 7 -16.10 7.64 16.94
N GLY A 8 -15.63 8.89 16.96
CA GLY A 8 -16.49 10.08 17.03
C GLY A 8 -16.55 10.96 15.78
N ILE A 9 -15.74 10.71 14.76
CA ILE A 9 -15.49 11.73 13.72
C ILE A 9 -16.42 11.55 12.51
N GLN A 10 -17.44 12.40 12.41
CA GLN A 10 -18.31 12.52 11.23
C GLN A 10 -17.69 13.46 10.17
N PRO A 11 -17.87 13.20 8.85
CA PRO A 11 -17.37 14.08 7.80
C PRO A 11 -18.13 15.42 7.83
N GLY A 12 -17.43 16.49 8.20
CA GLY A 12 -18.01 17.85 8.30
C GLY A 12 -17.77 18.57 9.62
N GLU A 13 -17.16 17.92 10.62
CA GLU A 13 -16.86 18.58 11.89
C GLU A 13 -15.73 19.62 11.79
N PRO A 14 -15.77 20.69 12.62
CA PRO A 14 -14.73 21.73 12.73
C PRO A 14 -13.33 21.18 13.07
N SER A 15 -13.25 19.95 13.58
CA SER A 15 -12.03 19.17 13.83
C SER A 15 -11.12 19.02 12.60
N PHE A 16 -11.69 18.74 11.41
CA PHE A 16 -10.87 18.49 10.21
C PHE A 16 -10.25 19.75 9.61
N ALA A 17 -10.99 20.86 9.64
CA ALA A 17 -10.47 22.15 9.18
C ALA A 17 -9.36 22.63 10.11
N MET A 18 -9.51 22.42 11.42
CA MET A 18 -8.51 22.71 12.43
C MET A 18 -7.26 21.84 12.26
N PHE A 19 -7.42 20.55 11.96
CA PHE A 19 -6.31 19.65 11.70
C PHE A 19 -5.52 20.01 10.44
N ARG A 20 -6.20 20.32 9.33
CA ARG A 20 -5.53 20.81 8.10
C ARG A 20 -4.77 22.10 8.35
N ARG A 21 -5.36 23.02 9.14
CA ARG A 21 -4.72 24.27 9.53
C ARG A 21 -3.47 24.01 10.39
N TRP A 22 -3.53 23.08 11.34
CA TRP A 22 -2.37 22.69 12.16
C TRP A 22 -1.23 22.12 11.30
N ILE A 23 -1.54 21.26 10.32
CA ILE A 23 -0.53 20.74 9.38
C ILE A 23 0.14 21.91 8.64
N GLN A 24 -0.65 22.86 8.15
CA GLN A 24 -0.14 24.03 7.43
C GLN A 24 0.77 24.90 8.33
N GLU A 25 0.36 25.18 9.56
CA GLU A 25 1.13 25.97 10.53
C GLU A 25 2.45 25.28 10.91
N TYR A 26 2.46 23.94 11.02
CA TYR A 26 3.68 23.18 11.26
C TYR A 26 4.63 23.21 10.06
N GLU A 27 4.11 23.10 8.83
CA GLU A 27 4.91 23.21 7.61
C GLU A 27 5.62 24.57 7.51
N ASP A 28 4.90 25.66 7.81
CA ASP A 28 5.47 27.01 7.82
C ASP A 28 6.56 27.17 8.89
N MET A 29 6.38 26.54 10.06
CA MET A 29 7.35 26.57 11.17
C MET A 29 8.65 25.82 10.82
N VAL A 30 8.56 24.66 10.16
CA VAL A 30 9.72 23.84 9.76
C VAL A 30 10.56 24.55 8.70
N VAL A 31 9.92 25.26 7.77
CA VAL A 31 10.62 26.05 6.74
C VAL A 31 11.37 27.24 7.34
N GLY A 32 10.87 27.83 8.44
CA GLY A 32 11.47 29.00 9.10
C GLY A 32 12.67 28.73 10.02
N SER A 33 13.00 27.48 10.33
CA SER A 33 13.96 27.11 11.40
C SER A 33 15.27 26.47 10.92
N SER A 34 15.54 26.47 9.60
CA SER A 34 16.57 25.65 8.96
C SER A 34 18.04 26.04 9.21
N ASP A 35 18.36 27.17 9.84
CA ASP A 35 19.72 27.74 9.74
C ASP A 35 20.74 27.32 10.81
N ARG A 36 20.37 26.65 11.92
CA ARG A 36 21.34 26.31 13.00
C ARG A 36 20.96 25.12 13.90
N LEU A 37 20.90 23.90 13.37
CA LEU A 37 20.56 22.71 14.16
C LEU A 37 21.72 21.72 14.29
N ALA A 38 21.85 21.10 15.47
CA ALA A 38 22.79 20.00 15.69
C ALA A 38 22.36 18.75 14.90
N SER A 39 23.30 17.82 14.60
CA SER A 39 23.01 16.63 13.78
C SER A 39 21.77 15.84 14.26
N ASN A 40 21.64 15.59 15.56
CA ASN A 40 20.48 14.87 16.12
C ASN A 40 19.16 15.64 15.97
N GLU A 41 19.19 16.97 15.98
CA GLU A 41 18.01 17.82 15.79
C GLU A 41 17.57 17.82 14.32
N VAL A 42 18.54 17.78 13.38
CA VAL A 42 18.27 17.62 11.94
C VAL A 42 17.56 16.29 11.66
N HIS A 43 18.02 15.19 12.26
CA HIS A 43 17.36 13.89 12.13
C HIS A 43 15.92 13.88 12.65
N SER A 44 15.68 14.50 13.81
CA SER A 44 14.35 14.61 14.38
C SER A 44 13.43 15.47 13.50
N GLN A 45 13.96 16.57 12.96
CA GLN A 45 13.23 17.44 12.03
C GLN A 45 12.87 16.72 10.72
N LEU A 46 13.81 15.97 10.12
CA LEU A 46 13.56 15.19 8.91
C LEU A 46 12.50 14.10 9.14
N SER A 47 12.57 13.41 10.28
CA SER A 47 11.57 12.41 10.68
C SER A 47 10.19 13.05 10.85
N GLY A 48 10.11 14.16 11.60
CA GLY A 48 8.86 14.90 11.79
C GLY A 48 8.29 15.45 10.50
N THR A 49 9.16 15.93 9.60
CA THR A 49 8.76 16.38 8.26
C THR A 49 8.13 15.24 7.46
N LEU A 50 8.76 14.06 7.43
CA LEU A 50 8.24 12.91 6.71
C LEU A 50 6.88 12.47 7.27
N GLU A 51 6.73 12.43 8.60
CA GLU A 51 5.47 12.09 9.27
C GLU A 51 4.34 13.07 8.93
N VAL A 52 4.59 14.37 9.07
CA VAL A 52 3.59 15.40 8.79
C VAL A 52 3.19 15.38 7.32
N LYS A 53 4.14 15.18 6.41
CA LYS A 53 3.85 15.09 4.97
C LYS A 53 3.07 13.81 4.62
N LEU A 54 3.37 12.67 5.24
CA LEU A 54 2.57 11.44 5.11
C LEU A 54 1.13 11.64 5.62
N LEU A 55 0.95 12.42 6.67
CA LEU A 55 -0.36 12.74 7.24
C LEU A 55 -1.13 13.75 6.37
N ALA A 56 -0.43 14.75 5.82
CA ALA A 56 -0.96 15.71 4.86
C ALA A 56 -1.45 14.99 3.59
N LEU A 57 -0.72 13.98 3.10
CA LEU A 57 -1.13 13.17 1.96
C LEU A 57 -2.50 12.51 2.18
N ARG A 58 -2.76 12.00 3.39
CA ARG A 58 -4.03 11.35 3.77
C ARG A 58 -5.20 12.32 3.85
N THR A 59 -4.95 13.58 4.20
CA THR A 59 -6.00 14.54 4.60
C THR A 59 -6.26 15.66 3.61
N THR A 60 -5.27 16.02 2.80
CA THR A 60 -5.36 17.18 1.89
C THR A 60 -5.60 16.77 0.44
N ASN A 61 -5.41 15.49 0.09
CA ASN A 61 -5.52 14.94 -1.27
C ASN A 61 -4.78 15.77 -2.35
N SER A 62 -3.83 16.60 -1.92
CA SER A 62 -3.25 17.71 -2.68
C SER A 62 -2.16 17.26 -3.65
N MET A 63 -1.54 16.11 -3.37
CA MET A 63 -0.46 15.53 -4.16
C MET A 63 -0.79 14.07 -4.50
N ASP A 64 -0.38 13.63 -5.69
CA ASP A 64 -0.45 12.22 -6.05
C ASP A 64 0.63 11.42 -5.34
N SER A 65 0.29 10.22 -4.88
CA SER A 65 1.19 9.42 -4.04
C SER A 65 2.52 9.11 -4.70
N ILE A 66 2.57 9.00 -6.03
CA ILE A 66 3.82 8.81 -6.75
C ILE A 66 4.72 10.05 -6.73
N HIS A 67 4.14 11.24 -6.90
CA HIS A 67 4.87 12.49 -6.81
C HIS A 67 5.37 12.70 -5.39
N PHE A 68 4.56 12.34 -4.39
CA PHE A 68 4.96 12.33 -2.98
C PHE A 68 6.20 11.47 -2.76
N VAL A 69 6.16 10.20 -3.17
CA VAL A 69 7.29 9.28 -2.99
C VAL A 69 8.54 9.82 -3.69
N SER A 70 8.41 10.33 -4.91
CA SER A 70 9.54 10.91 -5.65
C SER A 70 10.13 12.15 -4.97
N THR A 71 9.27 13.01 -4.39
CA THR A 71 9.67 14.25 -3.71
C THR A 71 10.39 13.99 -2.39
N TYR A 72 9.89 13.02 -1.60
CA TYR A 72 10.39 12.74 -0.25
C TYR A 72 11.38 11.57 -0.18
N ALA A 73 11.66 10.90 -1.30
CA ALA A 73 12.68 9.86 -1.40
C ALA A 73 14.07 10.31 -0.88
N PRO A 74 14.57 11.53 -1.17
CA PRO A 74 15.85 11.99 -0.61
C PRO A 74 15.86 12.06 0.91
N ILE A 75 14.76 12.55 1.52
CA ILE A 75 14.62 12.62 2.99
C ILE A 75 14.59 11.21 3.59
N PHE A 76 13.83 10.30 2.98
CA PHE A 76 13.81 8.89 3.38
C PHE A 76 15.20 8.25 3.31
N LEU A 77 15.91 8.45 2.19
CA LEU A 77 17.26 7.90 1.98
C LEU A 77 18.25 8.45 3.00
N GLU A 78 18.20 9.75 3.30
CA GLU A 78 19.03 10.36 4.33
C GLU A 78 18.77 9.70 5.68
N LEU A 79 17.52 9.60 6.11
CA LEU A 79 17.13 8.99 7.40
C LEU A 79 17.54 7.52 7.54
N VAL A 80 17.57 6.76 6.44
CA VAL A 80 17.97 5.35 6.42
C VAL A 80 19.49 5.21 6.39
N ARG A 81 20.20 5.95 5.53
CA ARG A 81 21.65 5.82 5.32
C ARG A 81 22.48 6.41 6.44
N SER A 82 21.95 7.40 7.15
CA SER A 82 22.59 7.99 8.33
C SER A 82 22.49 7.11 9.58
N ASN A 83 21.69 6.04 9.55
CA ASN A 83 21.56 5.09 10.65
C ASN A 83 22.20 3.72 10.30
N PRO A 84 23.35 3.36 10.89
CA PRO A 84 24.05 2.11 10.59
C PRO A 84 23.26 0.85 10.98
N ASP A 85 22.31 0.96 11.92
CA ASP A 85 21.42 -0.16 12.29
C ASP A 85 20.40 -0.47 11.19
N LEU A 86 20.06 0.51 10.35
CA LEU A 86 19.15 0.34 9.23
C LEU A 86 19.92 -0.03 7.95
N CYS A 87 21.06 0.62 7.72
CA CYS A 87 21.90 0.43 6.54
C CYS A 87 23.38 0.29 6.95
N PRO A 88 23.89 -0.93 7.16
CA PRO A 88 25.27 -1.15 7.61
C PRO A 88 26.33 -0.82 6.57
N SER A 89 25.95 -0.86 5.29
CA SER A 89 26.82 -0.57 4.17
C SER A 89 26.35 0.73 3.53
N HIS A 90 27.17 1.77 3.62
CA HIS A 90 26.90 3.04 2.97
C HIS A 90 27.03 2.95 1.43
N ASP A 91 27.70 1.91 0.92
CA ASP A 91 27.99 1.72 -0.51
C ASP A 91 26.92 0.94 -1.26
N SER A 92 25.95 0.31 -0.55
CA SER A 92 24.85 -0.38 -1.20
C SER A 92 23.88 0.62 -1.83
N ALA A 93 23.66 0.50 -3.14
CA ALA A 93 22.64 1.28 -3.84
C ALA A 93 21.22 0.93 -3.34
N SER A 94 21.00 -0.34 -2.95
CA SER A 94 19.70 -0.87 -2.53
C SER A 94 19.50 -0.78 -1.02
N ILE A 95 18.27 -0.53 -0.60
CA ILE A 95 17.87 -0.37 0.82
C ILE A 95 17.50 -1.72 1.45
N PRO A 96 18.10 -2.13 2.59
CA PRO A 96 17.76 -3.37 3.29
C PRO A 96 16.30 -3.39 3.82
N LEU A 97 15.37 -3.91 3.02
CA LEU A 97 13.93 -3.74 3.24
C LEU A 97 13.45 -4.33 4.57
N ALA A 98 13.86 -5.57 4.88
CA ALA A 98 13.49 -6.25 6.11
C ALA A 98 14.00 -5.51 7.35
N ARG A 99 15.20 -4.93 7.32
CA ARG A 99 15.76 -4.16 8.45
C ARG A 99 14.96 -2.90 8.71
N VAL A 100 14.66 -2.12 7.67
CA VAL A 100 13.91 -0.88 7.84
C VAL A 100 12.50 -1.16 8.35
N LEU A 101 11.82 -2.18 7.80
CA LEU A 101 10.45 -2.53 8.23
C LEU A 101 10.37 -3.09 9.65
N THR A 102 11.45 -3.65 10.18
CA THR A 102 11.52 -4.20 11.55
C THR A 102 12.10 -3.23 12.57
N SER A 103 12.45 -2.00 12.15
CA SER A 103 13.18 -1.02 12.98
C SER A 103 12.35 -0.28 14.03
N GLY A 104 11.02 -0.40 14.01
CA GLY A 104 10.15 0.40 14.87
C GLY A 104 9.73 1.75 14.30
N ARG A 105 10.35 2.21 13.21
CA ARG A 105 10.13 3.53 12.60
C ARG A 105 8.94 3.52 11.65
N TYR A 106 7.78 3.98 12.14
CA TYR A 106 6.50 3.92 11.43
C TYR A 106 6.47 4.78 10.17
N GLU A 107 7.08 5.96 10.20
CA GLU A 107 7.23 6.87 9.07
C GLU A 107 7.97 6.23 7.90
N LEU A 108 9.04 5.48 8.19
CA LEU A 108 9.80 4.74 7.18
C LEU A 108 8.98 3.57 6.64
N GLY A 109 8.28 2.84 7.51
CA GLY A 109 7.41 1.74 7.11
C GLY A 109 6.23 2.17 6.23
N HIS A 110 5.62 3.31 6.53
CA HIS A 110 4.56 3.91 5.72
C HIS A 110 5.09 4.38 4.36
N PHE A 111 6.26 5.04 4.34
CA PHE A 111 6.89 5.47 3.10
C PHE A 111 7.20 4.28 2.18
N ILE A 112 7.80 3.23 2.73
CA ILE A 112 8.05 1.98 2.00
C ILE A 112 6.76 1.41 1.45
N LEU A 113 5.71 1.29 2.27
CA LEU A 113 4.45 0.75 1.77
C LEU A 113 3.90 1.57 0.60
N LEU A 114 3.99 2.91 0.68
CA LEU A 114 3.61 3.78 -0.44
C LEU A 114 4.45 3.53 -1.70
N ASP A 115 5.78 3.48 -1.58
CA ASP A 115 6.66 3.20 -2.74
C ASP A 115 6.44 1.78 -3.32
N LEU A 116 5.96 0.84 -2.53
CA LEU A 116 5.64 -0.52 -3.00
C LEU A 116 4.27 -0.61 -3.70
N VAL A 117 3.25 0.08 -3.17
CA VAL A 117 1.90 0.06 -3.77
C VAL A 117 1.76 1.02 -4.95
N CYS A 118 2.55 2.08 -5.03
CA CYS A 118 2.50 3.03 -6.15
C CYS A 118 2.79 2.35 -7.50
N PRO A 119 3.83 1.53 -7.67
CA PRO A 119 4.08 0.75 -8.88
C PRO A 119 2.89 -0.12 -9.29
N MET A 120 2.31 -0.80 -8.31
CA MET A 120 1.15 -1.66 -8.50
C MET A 120 -0.11 -0.88 -8.87
N ALA A 121 -0.34 0.31 -8.30
CA ALA A 121 -1.51 1.11 -8.63
C ALA A 121 -1.32 1.93 -9.92
N TYR A 122 -0.17 2.57 -10.12
CA TYR A 122 0.05 3.44 -11.27
C TYR A 122 0.62 2.69 -12.49
N GLY A 123 1.12 1.46 -12.36
CA GLY A 123 1.77 0.73 -13.46
C GLY A 123 3.10 1.36 -13.89
N VAL A 124 3.85 1.88 -12.92
CA VAL A 124 5.13 2.58 -13.06
C VAL A 124 6.22 1.84 -12.29
N PRO A 125 7.52 2.08 -12.58
CA PRO A 125 8.59 1.47 -11.77
C PRO A 125 8.58 2.03 -10.33
N PRO A 126 9.06 1.26 -9.34
CA PRO A 126 9.34 1.79 -8.00
C PRO A 126 10.38 2.91 -8.05
N VAL A 127 10.29 3.85 -7.13
CA VAL A 127 11.26 4.96 -7.02
C VAL A 127 12.55 4.47 -6.39
N LEU A 128 12.44 3.57 -5.40
CA LEU A 128 13.59 3.04 -4.68
C LEU A 128 13.88 1.59 -5.05
N ASP A 129 15.15 1.22 -4.98
CA ASP A 129 15.57 -0.18 -5.07
C ASP A 129 15.73 -0.77 -3.67
N TYR A 130 15.04 -1.88 -3.44
CA TYR A 130 14.95 -2.54 -2.14
C TYR A 130 15.69 -3.87 -2.17
N ASP A 131 16.63 -4.09 -1.27
CA ASP A 131 17.19 -5.42 -1.04
C ASP A 131 16.23 -6.28 -0.21
N THR A 132 15.83 -7.41 -0.80
CA THR A 132 14.92 -8.41 -0.22
C THR A 132 15.63 -9.70 0.19
N SER A 133 16.97 -9.74 0.10
CA SER A 133 17.78 -10.94 0.36
C SER A 133 17.77 -11.36 1.83
N LEU A 134 17.57 -10.40 2.74
CA LEU A 134 17.57 -10.64 4.17
C LEU A 134 16.22 -11.24 4.62
N PRO A 135 16.22 -12.43 5.26
CA PRO A 135 15.00 -12.96 5.85
C PRO A 135 14.57 -12.06 7.01
N PRO A 136 13.26 -11.76 7.15
CA PRO A 136 12.77 -11.00 8.28
C PRO A 136 13.00 -11.78 9.57
N SER A 137 13.55 -11.13 10.61
CA SER A 137 13.65 -11.74 11.93
C SER A 137 12.25 -11.86 12.55
N GLU A 138 11.84 -13.07 12.90
CA GLU A 138 10.51 -13.37 13.47
C GLU A 138 10.21 -12.57 14.75
N SER A 139 11.25 -12.06 15.42
CA SER A 139 11.14 -11.36 16.70
C SER A 139 10.66 -9.90 16.59
N ASN A 140 10.76 -9.24 15.42
CA ASN A 140 10.44 -7.81 15.30
C ASN A 140 9.26 -7.51 14.36
N ALA A 141 8.71 -8.51 13.65
CA ALA A 141 7.51 -8.37 12.83
C ALA A 141 6.21 -8.15 13.65
N ARG A 142 6.29 -8.28 14.98
CA ARG A 142 5.16 -8.60 15.87
C ARG A 142 4.14 -7.47 16.13
N LEU A 143 4.45 -6.20 15.84
CA LEU A 143 3.56 -5.04 16.09
C LEU A 143 3.31 -4.15 14.86
N HIS A 144 4.21 -4.13 13.88
CA HIS A 144 4.21 -3.17 12.77
C HIS A 144 3.33 -3.57 11.58
N ASP A 145 2.94 -4.84 11.49
CA ASP A 145 2.18 -5.38 10.36
C ASP A 145 0.76 -4.81 10.26
N TRP A 146 0.17 -4.42 11.39
CA TRP A 146 -1.23 -3.97 11.43
C TRP A 146 -1.41 -2.49 11.19
N ILE A 147 -0.50 -1.66 11.70
CA ILE A 147 -0.56 -0.19 11.53
C ILE A 147 -0.46 0.18 10.05
N ASN A 148 0.30 -0.62 9.29
CA ASN A 148 0.46 -0.45 7.86
C ASN A 148 -0.60 -1.21 7.03
N GLY A 149 -1.43 -2.06 7.66
CA GLY A 149 -2.44 -2.92 7.03
C GLY A 149 -1.96 -3.88 5.94
N CYS A 150 -0.65 -4.07 5.78
CA CYS A 150 -0.03 -5.02 4.86
C CYS A 150 1.06 -5.81 5.61
N PRO A 151 1.01 -7.16 5.64
CA PRO A 151 2.01 -7.98 6.32
C PRO A 151 3.42 -7.76 5.75
N LEU A 152 4.44 -7.87 6.61
CA LEU A 152 5.85 -7.76 6.24
C LEU A 152 6.23 -8.65 5.05
N GLU A 153 5.86 -9.93 5.07
CA GLU A 153 6.17 -10.87 3.99
C GLU A 153 5.53 -10.46 2.67
N MET A 154 4.33 -9.89 2.72
CA MET A 154 3.63 -9.39 1.53
C MET A 154 4.34 -8.17 0.94
N LYS A 155 4.90 -7.29 1.78
CA LYS A 155 5.73 -6.16 1.32
C LYS A 155 7.02 -6.65 0.63
N LEU A 156 7.68 -7.65 1.21
CA LEU A 156 8.89 -8.25 0.61
C LEU A 156 8.59 -8.89 -0.75
N ILE A 157 7.49 -9.64 -0.85
CA ILE A 157 7.05 -10.24 -2.11
C ILE A 157 6.66 -9.16 -3.13
N LEU A 158 5.92 -8.14 -2.71
CA LEU A 158 5.53 -7.02 -3.59
C LEU A 158 6.73 -6.27 -4.15
N ALA A 159 7.77 -6.02 -3.33
CA ALA A 159 9.02 -5.44 -3.78
C ALA A 159 9.67 -6.27 -4.89
N ASN A 160 9.70 -7.59 -4.74
CA ASN A 160 10.21 -8.50 -5.77
C ASN A 160 9.35 -8.49 -7.04
N ILE A 161 8.02 -8.55 -6.92
CA ILE A 161 7.12 -8.44 -8.09
C ILE A 161 7.40 -7.14 -8.84
N ASN A 162 7.53 -6.01 -8.14
CA ASN A 162 7.85 -4.72 -8.76
C ASN A 162 9.20 -4.73 -9.49
N LYS A 163 10.22 -5.43 -8.98
CA LYS A 163 11.48 -5.64 -9.70
C LYS A 163 11.27 -6.42 -11.00
N HIS A 164 10.49 -7.51 -10.98
CA HIS A 164 10.18 -8.27 -12.20
C HIS A 164 9.42 -7.41 -13.23
N VAL A 165 8.47 -6.60 -12.79
CA VAL A 165 7.71 -5.68 -13.67
C VAL A 165 8.65 -4.61 -14.28
N ALA A 166 9.59 -4.08 -13.50
CA ALA A 166 10.58 -3.13 -13.99
C ALA A 166 11.55 -3.78 -14.98
N TRP A 167 12.05 -4.98 -14.69
CA TRP A 167 12.99 -5.71 -15.56
C TRP A 167 12.39 -6.19 -16.86
N ALA A 168 11.10 -6.58 -16.87
CA ALA A 168 10.41 -6.97 -18.10
C ALA A 168 10.42 -5.86 -19.18
N ARG A 169 10.77 -4.62 -18.82
CA ARG A 169 10.93 -3.49 -19.75
C ARG A 169 12.32 -3.38 -20.37
N VAL A 170 13.33 -4.09 -19.84
CA VAL A 170 14.76 -3.87 -20.17
C VAL A 170 15.48 -5.16 -20.56
N LEU A 171 15.19 -6.29 -19.92
CA LEU A 171 15.88 -7.58 -20.09
C LEU A 171 14.90 -8.76 -19.96
N PRO A 172 15.28 -9.99 -20.38
CA PRO A 172 14.51 -11.18 -20.07
C PRO A 172 14.31 -11.27 -18.56
N SER A 173 13.05 -11.19 -18.12
CA SER A 173 12.71 -11.20 -16.70
C SER A 173 13.17 -12.54 -16.08
N PRO A 174 13.82 -12.53 -14.91
CA PRO A 174 14.18 -13.75 -14.19
C PRO A 174 12.94 -14.60 -13.88
N ASP A 175 13.15 -15.89 -13.59
CA ASP A 175 12.04 -16.81 -13.31
C ASP A 175 11.20 -16.30 -12.13
N TRP A 176 9.91 -16.10 -12.39
CA TRP A 176 8.94 -15.58 -11.42
C TRP A 176 8.27 -16.71 -10.62
N ARG A 177 8.42 -17.98 -11.03
CA ARG A 177 7.85 -19.15 -10.36
C ARG A 177 8.23 -19.28 -8.88
N PRO A 178 9.44 -18.90 -8.42
CA PRO A 178 9.75 -18.89 -6.99
C PRO A 178 8.83 -17.95 -6.19
N LEU A 179 8.44 -16.81 -6.75
CA LEU A 179 7.51 -15.88 -6.11
C LEU A 179 6.09 -16.44 -6.07
N GLU A 180 5.64 -17.09 -7.15
CA GLU A 180 4.36 -17.80 -7.18
C GLU A 180 4.33 -18.89 -6.10
N GLN A 181 5.35 -19.75 -6.06
CA GLN A 181 5.46 -20.81 -5.07
C GLN A 181 5.47 -20.26 -3.64
N GLN A 182 6.17 -19.15 -3.39
CA GLN A 182 6.16 -18.48 -2.10
C GLN A 182 4.75 -17.99 -1.73
N LEU A 183 4.00 -17.36 -2.65
CA LEU A 183 2.62 -16.91 -2.41
C LEU A 183 1.62 -18.07 -2.24
N LEU A 184 1.83 -19.20 -2.93
CA LEU A 184 0.95 -20.36 -2.85
C LEU A 184 1.19 -21.20 -1.59
N SER A 185 2.43 -21.27 -1.13
CA SER A 185 2.81 -22.02 0.09
C SER A 185 2.64 -21.21 1.37
N TRP A 186 2.57 -19.88 1.27
CA TRP A 186 2.38 -19.01 2.42
C TRP A 186 1.01 -19.22 3.07
N GLN A 187 1.00 -19.29 4.40
CA GLN A 187 -0.20 -19.42 5.20
C GLN A 187 -0.35 -18.20 6.12
N PRO A 188 -1.57 -17.67 6.27
CA PRO A 188 -1.85 -16.64 7.25
C PRO A 188 -1.44 -17.05 8.66
N ARG A 189 -0.73 -16.17 9.37
CA ARG A 189 -0.23 -16.42 10.73
C ARG A 189 -0.92 -15.49 11.73
N LEU A 190 -1.42 -16.08 12.82
CA LEU A 190 -1.85 -15.32 13.99
C LEU A 190 -0.69 -15.24 14.97
N HIS A 191 -0.28 -14.01 15.29
CA HIS A 191 0.59 -13.76 16.42
C HIS A 191 -0.31 -13.58 17.66
N SER A 192 -0.06 -14.36 18.71
CA SER A 192 -0.90 -14.36 19.91
C SER A 192 -0.80 -13.02 20.64
N VAL A 193 -1.82 -12.17 20.47
CA VAL A 193 -2.07 -11.05 21.38
C VAL A 193 -3.01 -11.58 22.47
N ALA A 194 -2.55 -11.56 23.71
CA ALA A 194 -3.39 -11.93 24.85
C ALA A 194 -4.66 -11.08 24.84
N GLN A 195 -5.82 -11.72 25.07
CA GLN A 195 -7.15 -11.09 25.15
C GLN A 195 -7.76 -10.52 23.85
N GLU A 196 -7.23 -10.84 22.66
CA GLU A 196 -7.90 -10.42 21.41
C GLU A 196 -9.21 -11.20 21.12
N GLU A 197 -10.28 -10.45 20.80
CA GLU A 197 -11.59 -10.98 20.42
C GLU A 197 -11.51 -11.88 19.18
N SER A 198 -12.30 -12.95 19.16
CA SER A 198 -12.27 -13.96 18.10
C SER A 198 -12.54 -13.40 16.69
N TRP A 199 -13.42 -12.40 16.58
CA TRP A 199 -13.73 -11.77 15.30
C TRP A 199 -12.58 -10.91 14.76
N LYS A 200 -11.80 -10.25 15.63
CA LYS A 200 -10.60 -9.48 15.22
C LYS A 200 -9.53 -10.40 14.66
N ARG A 201 -9.35 -11.59 15.26
CA ARG A 201 -8.46 -12.63 14.72
C ARG A 201 -8.88 -13.09 13.32
N ILE A 202 -10.18 -13.32 13.11
CA ILE A 202 -10.71 -13.69 11.79
C ILE A 202 -10.49 -12.56 10.78
N ALA A 203 -10.75 -11.30 11.17
CA ALA A 203 -10.51 -10.14 10.31
C ALA A 203 -9.03 -10.02 9.90
N ARG A 204 -8.09 -10.25 10.83
CA ARG A 204 -6.65 -10.25 10.52
C ARG A 204 -6.26 -11.32 9.51
N LEU A 205 -6.75 -12.54 9.71
CA LEU A 205 -6.53 -13.64 8.77
C LEU A 205 -7.11 -13.33 7.38
N ALA A 206 -8.29 -12.69 7.34
CA ALA A 206 -8.92 -12.25 6.11
C ALA A 206 -8.10 -11.16 5.39
N VAL A 207 -7.60 -10.14 6.10
CA VAL A 207 -6.73 -9.10 5.52
C VAL A 207 -5.48 -9.75 4.91
N GLN A 208 -4.84 -10.63 5.67
CA GLN A 208 -3.67 -11.40 5.26
C GLN A 208 -3.92 -12.21 3.98
N GLU A 209 -4.99 -13.01 3.97
CA GLU A 209 -5.36 -13.82 2.80
C GLU A 209 -5.72 -12.95 1.59
N SER A 210 -6.44 -11.85 1.79
CA SER A 210 -6.78 -10.94 0.69
C SER A 210 -5.54 -10.30 0.05
N TRP A 211 -4.49 -10.00 0.83
CA TRP A 211 -3.22 -9.52 0.29
C TRP A 211 -2.54 -10.58 -0.58
N ARG A 212 -2.48 -11.82 -0.08
CA ARG A 212 -1.93 -12.95 -0.85
C ARG A 212 -2.61 -13.08 -2.21
N GLN A 213 -3.94 -12.98 -2.24
CA GLN A 213 -4.71 -13.03 -3.48
C GLN A 213 -4.48 -11.83 -4.39
N ALA A 214 -4.41 -10.62 -3.83
CA ALA A 214 -4.12 -9.41 -4.61
C ALA A 214 -2.74 -9.47 -5.26
N LEU A 215 -1.73 -9.97 -4.55
CA LEU A 215 -0.39 -10.16 -5.11
C LEU A 215 -0.33 -11.26 -6.17
N LEU A 216 -1.09 -12.34 -6.03
CA LEU A 216 -1.24 -13.35 -7.09
C LEU A 216 -1.84 -12.76 -8.37
N ILE A 217 -2.92 -11.97 -8.24
CA ILE A 217 -3.53 -11.26 -9.38
C ILE A 217 -2.48 -10.38 -10.06
N TYR A 218 -1.78 -9.55 -9.28
CA TYR A 218 -0.77 -8.63 -9.81
C TYR A 218 0.40 -9.38 -10.46
N LEU A 219 0.93 -10.43 -9.84
CA LEU A 219 1.99 -11.27 -10.41
C LEU A 219 1.57 -11.88 -11.76
N TYR A 220 0.40 -12.49 -11.83
CA TYR A 220 -0.07 -13.12 -13.06
C TYR A 220 -0.28 -12.09 -14.18
N MET A 221 -0.96 -10.99 -13.89
CA MET A 221 -1.31 -10.03 -14.93
C MET A 221 -0.14 -9.14 -15.34
N ALA A 222 0.65 -8.64 -14.38
CA ALA A 222 1.71 -7.68 -14.64
C ALA A 222 3.06 -8.32 -15.00
N VAL A 223 3.36 -9.51 -14.48
CA VAL A 223 4.62 -10.23 -14.79
C VAL A 223 4.40 -11.32 -15.82
N CYS A 224 3.39 -12.18 -15.63
CA CYS A 224 3.14 -13.28 -16.57
C CYS A 224 2.40 -12.83 -17.84
N GLY A 225 1.80 -11.64 -17.83
CA GLY A 225 1.10 -11.06 -18.97
C GLY A 225 -0.21 -11.77 -19.34
N VAL A 226 -0.80 -12.52 -18.41
CA VAL A 226 -2.07 -13.22 -18.68
C VAL A 226 -3.27 -12.28 -18.49
N ALA A 227 -4.38 -12.61 -19.16
CA ALA A 227 -5.62 -11.84 -19.08
C ALA A 227 -6.42 -12.14 -17.80
N SER A 228 -7.36 -11.26 -17.46
CA SER A 228 -8.18 -11.37 -16.25
C SER A 228 -9.10 -12.59 -16.20
N ASN A 229 -9.33 -13.27 -17.32
CA ASN A 229 -10.07 -14.52 -17.41
C ASN A 229 -9.19 -15.78 -17.27
N ASP A 230 -7.88 -15.65 -17.10
CA ASP A 230 -7.02 -16.78 -16.72
C ASP A 230 -7.61 -17.42 -15.45
N PRO A 231 -7.77 -18.76 -15.38
CA PRO A 231 -8.40 -19.42 -14.25
C PRO A 231 -7.76 -19.08 -12.90
N ARG A 232 -6.44 -18.82 -12.86
CA ARG A 232 -5.72 -18.44 -11.65
C ARG A 232 -6.10 -17.04 -11.21
N VAL A 233 -6.17 -16.09 -12.13
CA VAL A 233 -6.60 -14.71 -11.85
C VAL A 233 -8.06 -14.70 -11.40
N ALA A 234 -8.95 -15.35 -12.15
CA ALA A 234 -10.37 -15.42 -11.82
C ALA A 234 -10.63 -16.08 -10.45
N SER A 235 -9.85 -17.11 -10.11
CA SER A 235 -9.89 -17.75 -8.79
C SER A 235 -9.47 -16.78 -7.68
N SER A 236 -8.36 -16.06 -7.85
CA SER A 236 -7.89 -15.09 -6.86
C SER A 236 -8.84 -13.92 -6.68
N VAL A 237 -9.40 -13.38 -7.78
CA VAL A 237 -10.44 -12.32 -7.73
C VAL A 237 -11.64 -12.78 -6.90
N ARG A 238 -12.14 -14.00 -7.17
CA ARG A 238 -13.26 -14.58 -6.41
C ARG A 238 -12.93 -14.71 -4.92
N GLN A 239 -11.73 -15.18 -4.59
CA GLN A 239 -11.29 -15.35 -3.21
C GLN A 239 -11.21 -14.01 -2.47
N VAL A 240 -10.72 -12.94 -3.09
CA VAL A 240 -10.73 -11.59 -2.47
C VAL A 240 -12.14 -11.19 -2.06
N PHE A 241 -13.11 -11.28 -2.97
CA PHE A 241 -14.50 -10.91 -2.66
C PHE A 241 -15.13 -11.81 -1.60
N GLN A 242 -14.90 -13.14 -1.68
CA GLN A 242 -15.41 -14.08 -0.67
C GLN A 242 -14.86 -13.79 0.73
N VAL A 243 -13.55 -13.51 0.84
CA VAL A 243 -12.89 -13.19 2.10
C VAL A 243 -13.47 -11.91 2.70
N VAL A 244 -13.59 -10.86 1.89
CA VAL A 244 -14.19 -9.57 2.33
C VAL A 244 -15.63 -9.77 2.78
N ASP A 245 -16.46 -10.45 1.99
CA ASP A 245 -17.87 -10.65 2.31
C ASP A 245 -18.07 -11.50 3.57
N THR A 246 -17.14 -12.42 3.89
CA THR A 246 -17.17 -13.23 5.11
C THR A 246 -16.99 -12.39 6.38
N VAL A 247 -16.15 -11.35 6.32
CA VAL A 247 -15.87 -10.49 7.49
C VAL A 247 -16.75 -9.24 7.54
N LYS A 248 -17.33 -8.82 6.41
CA LYS A 248 -18.19 -7.63 6.26
C LYS A 248 -19.26 -7.45 7.34
N PRO A 249 -20.01 -8.47 7.80
CA PRO A 249 -21.08 -8.28 8.78
C PRO A 249 -20.59 -7.79 10.16
N ARG A 250 -19.28 -7.88 10.44
CA ARG A 250 -18.68 -7.56 11.74
C ARG A 250 -17.58 -6.51 11.65
N LEU A 251 -17.26 -6.04 10.45
CA LEU A 251 -16.27 -5.00 10.23
C LEU A 251 -16.87 -3.65 10.65
N GLN A 252 -16.24 -3.01 11.64
CA GLN A 252 -16.40 -1.57 11.86
C GLN A 252 -15.73 -0.80 10.70
N THR A 253 -16.10 0.47 10.49
CA THR A 253 -15.54 1.35 9.46
C THR A 253 -14.01 1.33 9.44
N VAL A 254 -13.38 1.25 10.62
CA VAL A 254 -11.91 1.28 10.82
C VAL A 254 -11.17 0.10 10.18
N THR A 255 -11.67 -1.12 10.34
CA THR A 255 -11.04 -2.32 9.74
C THR A 255 -11.37 -2.48 8.26
N SER A 256 -12.39 -1.77 7.80
CA SER A 256 -12.87 -1.88 6.42
C SER A 256 -11.95 -1.19 5.40
N GLY A 257 -11.15 -0.20 5.83
CA GLY A 257 -10.14 0.46 4.99
C GLY A 257 -8.96 -0.45 4.62
N GLN A 258 -8.72 -1.51 5.39
CA GLN A 258 -7.57 -2.42 5.21
C GLN A 258 -7.71 -3.37 4.01
N PHE A 259 -8.90 -3.43 3.41
CA PHE A 259 -9.18 -4.22 2.21
C PHE A 259 -9.16 -3.37 0.92
N LEU A 260 -8.96 -2.05 1.02
CA LEU A 260 -9.14 -1.14 -0.11
C LEU A 260 -8.22 -1.46 -1.28
N MET A 261 -6.94 -1.71 -1.03
CA MET A 261 -5.98 -2.03 -2.09
C MET A 261 -6.31 -3.38 -2.74
N GLN A 262 -6.71 -4.37 -1.95
CA GLN A 262 -7.04 -5.72 -2.42
C GLN A 262 -8.33 -5.71 -3.26
N GLN A 263 -9.36 -4.98 -2.80
CA GLN A 263 -10.59 -4.76 -3.55
C GLN A 263 -10.36 -3.92 -4.80
N PHE A 264 -9.45 -2.95 -4.77
CA PHE A 264 -9.04 -2.19 -5.93
C PHE A 264 -8.42 -3.11 -7.01
N ILE A 265 -7.42 -3.91 -6.65
CA ILE A 265 -6.78 -4.87 -7.58
C ILE A 265 -7.77 -5.91 -8.10
N ALA A 266 -8.61 -6.48 -7.25
CA ALA A 266 -9.66 -7.40 -7.69
C ALA A 266 -10.72 -6.71 -8.58
N GLY A 267 -11.01 -5.43 -8.31
CA GLY A 267 -11.95 -4.59 -9.06
C GLY A 267 -11.50 -4.26 -10.48
N ILE A 268 -10.19 -4.13 -10.70
CA ILE A 268 -9.62 -4.02 -12.06
C ILE A 268 -10.00 -5.24 -12.90
N CYS A 269 -10.01 -6.42 -12.29
CA CYS A 269 -10.05 -7.70 -12.99
C CYS A 269 -11.45 -8.33 -13.05
N THR A 270 -12.42 -7.85 -12.27
CA THR A 270 -13.73 -8.48 -12.18
C THR A 270 -14.60 -8.23 -13.43
N PRO A 271 -15.22 -9.28 -14.00
CA PRO A 271 -16.19 -9.15 -15.07
C PRO A 271 -17.61 -8.83 -14.57
N HIS A 272 -17.85 -8.85 -13.25
CA HIS A 272 -19.20 -8.81 -12.69
C HIS A 272 -19.59 -7.40 -12.25
N GLU A 273 -20.64 -6.84 -12.86
CA GLU A 273 -21.14 -5.49 -12.56
C GLU A 273 -21.49 -5.28 -11.07
N LYS A 274 -22.03 -6.31 -10.41
CA LYS A 274 -22.29 -6.24 -8.96
C LYS A 274 -21.02 -6.00 -8.15
N GLN A 275 -19.92 -6.67 -8.51
CA GLN A 275 -18.63 -6.51 -7.84
C GLN A 275 -17.99 -5.16 -8.19
N ARG A 276 -18.11 -4.70 -9.45
CA ARG A 276 -17.68 -3.35 -9.87
C ARG A 276 -18.38 -2.26 -9.06
N ALA A 277 -19.70 -2.35 -8.92
CA ALA A 277 -20.49 -1.43 -8.10
C ALA A 277 -20.07 -1.44 -6.62
N GLN A 278 -19.79 -2.62 -6.06
CA GLN A 278 -19.28 -2.75 -4.69
C GLN A 278 -17.91 -2.08 -4.53
N VAL A 279 -16.97 -2.32 -5.46
CA VAL A 279 -15.65 -1.68 -5.43
C VAL A 279 -15.77 -0.17 -5.57
N ARG A 280 -16.53 0.31 -6.56
CA ARG A 280 -16.80 1.74 -6.77
C ARG A 280 -17.31 2.43 -5.51
N SER A 281 -18.32 1.84 -4.87
CA SER A 281 -18.91 2.40 -3.65
C SER A 281 -17.89 2.47 -2.51
N LYS A 282 -17.08 1.42 -2.35
CA LYS A 282 -16.05 1.33 -1.32
C LYS A 282 -14.95 2.38 -1.51
N LEU A 283 -14.38 2.44 -2.72
CA LEU A 283 -13.30 3.39 -3.04
C LEU A 283 -13.77 4.85 -3.00
N SER A 284 -15.06 5.11 -3.19
CA SER A 284 -15.64 6.45 -3.07
C SER A 284 -15.92 6.87 -1.62
N ASN A 285 -15.84 5.94 -0.66
CA ASN A 285 -16.07 6.25 0.75
C ASN A 285 -14.87 6.98 1.33
N VAL A 286 -15.07 8.26 1.66
CA VAL A 286 -14.02 9.16 2.17
C VAL A 286 -13.45 8.68 3.50
N ILE A 287 -14.29 8.19 4.41
CA ILE A 287 -13.84 7.73 5.73
C ILE A 287 -12.90 6.54 5.58
N GLU A 288 -13.30 5.57 4.76
CA GLU A 288 -12.53 4.34 4.56
C GLU A 288 -11.21 4.64 3.83
N THR A 289 -11.26 5.53 2.83
CA THR A 289 -10.08 5.94 2.07
C THR A 289 -9.11 6.76 2.90
N MET A 290 -9.60 7.61 3.81
CA MET A 290 -8.76 8.44 4.69
C MET A 290 -7.93 7.60 5.68
N ILE A 291 -8.48 6.46 6.10
CA ILE A 291 -7.80 5.53 7.01
C ILE A 291 -6.62 4.85 6.30
N TRP A 292 -6.65 4.78 4.97
CA TRP A 292 -5.58 4.20 4.19
C TRP A 292 -4.53 5.24 3.77
N LEU A 293 -3.27 4.81 3.65
CA LEU A 293 -2.16 5.68 3.24
C LEU A 293 -2.30 6.20 1.81
N PHE A 294 -3.03 5.44 0.99
CA PHE A 294 -3.10 5.64 -0.45
C PHE A 294 -4.50 6.15 -0.82
N PRO A 295 -4.62 7.30 -1.50
CA PRO A 295 -5.89 7.91 -1.88
C PRO A 295 -6.53 7.15 -3.04
N VAL A 296 -6.99 5.93 -2.79
CA VAL A 296 -7.60 5.03 -3.78
C VAL A 296 -8.84 5.64 -4.44
N SER A 297 -9.50 6.61 -3.82
CA SER A 297 -10.65 7.33 -4.39
C SER A 297 -10.33 8.04 -5.69
N LYS A 298 -9.09 8.53 -5.87
CA LYS A 298 -8.61 9.12 -7.12
C LYS A 298 -8.66 8.15 -8.31
N PHE A 299 -8.65 6.84 -8.04
CA PHE A 299 -8.69 5.80 -9.07
C PHE A 299 -10.11 5.37 -9.48
N VAL A 300 -11.15 5.89 -8.83
CA VAL A 300 -12.54 5.59 -9.21
C VAL A 300 -12.83 5.95 -10.68
N PRO A 301 -12.45 7.14 -11.19
CA PRO A 301 -12.64 7.47 -12.60
C PRO A 301 -11.78 6.62 -13.55
N VAL A 302 -10.62 6.12 -13.09
CA VAL A 302 -9.79 5.18 -13.87
C VAL A 302 -10.52 3.86 -14.07
N LEU A 303 -11.14 3.34 -13.02
CA LEU A 303 -11.93 2.11 -13.09
C LEU A 303 -13.16 2.31 -13.97
N ASP A 304 -13.83 3.45 -13.91
CA ASP A 304 -14.94 3.76 -14.82
C ASP A 304 -14.50 3.75 -16.28
N HIS A 305 -13.39 4.41 -16.60
CA HIS A 305 -12.85 4.41 -17.95
C HIS A 305 -12.53 2.99 -18.43
N LEU A 306 -11.91 2.16 -17.57
CA LEU A 306 -11.62 0.76 -17.87
C LEU A 306 -12.90 -0.05 -18.10
N TRP A 307 -13.87 0.02 -17.19
CA TRP A 307 -15.10 -0.77 -17.19
C TRP A 307 -16.04 -0.43 -18.33
N HIS A 308 -16.06 0.83 -18.78
CA HIS A 308 -16.85 1.25 -19.95
C HIS A 308 -16.06 1.18 -21.27
N GLY A 309 -14.74 0.96 -21.20
CA GLY A 309 -13.85 0.83 -22.34
C GLY A 309 -13.42 -0.61 -22.61
N ALA A 310 -12.16 -0.92 -22.32
CA ALA A 310 -11.56 -2.22 -22.61
C ALA A 310 -12.29 -3.38 -21.91
N ALA A 311 -12.80 -3.17 -20.69
CA ALA A 311 -13.51 -4.17 -19.91
C ALA A 311 -15.05 -4.08 -20.04
N ALA A 312 -15.57 -3.35 -21.02
CA ALA A 312 -17.01 -3.26 -21.27
C ALA A 312 -17.63 -4.65 -21.43
N GLU A 313 -18.85 -4.82 -20.92
CA GLU A 313 -19.60 -6.09 -20.96
C GLU A 313 -18.87 -7.27 -20.29
N GLY A 314 -17.99 -6.97 -19.33
CA GLY A 314 -17.21 -8.00 -18.62
C GLY A 314 -16.10 -8.64 -19.46
N ARG A 315 -15.68 -7.99 -20.56
CA ARG A 315 -14.59 -8.49 -21.42
C ARG A 315 -13.29 -8.66 -20.60
N PRO A 316 -12.54 -9.74 -20.86
CA PRO A 316 -11.22 -9.92 -20.24
C PRO A 316 -10.26 -8.82 -20.66
N ILE A 317 -9.40 -8.40 -19.72
CA ILE A 317 -8.38 -7.37 -19.94
C ILE A 317 -7.00 -7.87 -19.56
N LEU A 318 -5.99 -7.26 -20.15
CA LEU A 318 -4.60 -7.37 -19.76
C LEU A 318 -4.24 -6.25 -18.77
N TRP A 319 -3.14 -6.42 -18.04
CA TRP A 319 -2.66 -5.38 -17.13
C TRP A 319 -2.37 -4.05 -17.84
N ARG A 320 -1.90 -4.11 -19.10
CA ARG A 320 -1.66 -2.91 -19.92
C ARG A 320 -2.93 -2.10 -20.18
N ASP A 321 -4.09 -2.74 -20.33
CA ASP A 321 -5.35 -2.04 -20.64
C ASP A 321 -5.79 -1.19 -19.43
N TYR A 322 -5.52 -1.70 -18.22
CA TYR A 322 -5.65 -0.93 -16.98
C TYR A 322 -4.66 0.25 -16.94
N VAL A 323 -3.39 0.01 -17.25
CA VAL A 323 -2.37 1.08 -17.26
C VAL A 323 -2.69 2.18 -18.27
N ASP A 324 -3.23 1.82 -19.43
CA ASP A 324 -3.64 2.78 -20.46
C ASP A 324 -4.86 3.59 -20.01
N SER A 325 -5.83 2.94 -19.36
CA SER A 325 -6.95 3.65 -18.73
C SER A 325 -6.49 4.59 -17.62
N ARG A 326 -5.49 4.19 -16.83
CA ARG A 326 -4.88 5.04 -15.80
C ARG A 326 -4.26 6.27 -16.44
N LYS A 327 -3.41 6.12 -17.45
CA LYS A 327 -2.75 7.25 -18.14
C LYS A 327 -3.73 8.20 -18.82
N ALA A 328 -4.86 7.69 -19.32
CA ALA A 328 -5.90 8.50 -19.95
C ALA A 328 -6.61 9.43 -18.94
N VAL A 329 -6.72 9.01 -17.67
CA VAL A 329 -7.50 9.72 -16.64
C VAL A 329 -6.60 10.46 -15.64
N ILE A 330 -5.45 9.87 -15.29
CA ILE A 330 -4.44 10.40 -14.38
C ILE A 330 -3.08 10.35 -15.11
N PRO A 331 -2.70 11.43 -15.81
CA PRO A 331 -1.47 11.51 -16.61
C PRO A 331 -0.20 11.16 -15.82
#